data_AF-A0A6V6Z9U8-F1
#
_entry.id   AF-A0A6V6Z9U8-F1
#
_cell.length_a   1.000
_cell.length_b   1.000
_cell.length_c   1.000
_cell.angle_alpha   90.00
_cell.angle_beta   90.00
_cell.angle_gamma   90.00
#
_symmetry.space_group_name_H-M   'P 1'
#
loop_
_entity.id
_entity.type
_entity.pdbx_description
1 polymer ?
#
loop_
_entity_poly.entity_id
_entity_poly.type
_entity_poly.pdbx_seq_one_letter_code
_entity_poly.pdbx_strand_id
1 'polypeptide(L)'
;MKAFKVKENTNENYDLLKKLEDIVPIKSCVNPDQTGIYQIDDNGAVFSIKSERGLILDNNFLNTSLEDTNDLFNELLDIAEECNK
;
A
#
# COMPACT_ATOMS: atom_id res chain seq x y z
N MET A 1 -2.22 8.83 -3.54
CA MET A 1 -1.49 9.88 -4.29
C MET A 1 -1.58 9.76 -5.81
N LYS A 2 -1.29 8.61 -6.44
CA LYS A 2 -1.23 8.49 -7.91
C LYS A 2 -2.53 8.91 -8.62
N ALA A 3 -3.69 8.45 -8.14
CA ALA A 3 -5.00 8.86 -8.66
C ALA A 3 -5.19 10.39 -8.60
N PHE A 4 -4.79 11.03 -7.49
CA PHE A 4 -4.80 12.49 -7.36
C PHE A 4 -3.89 13.16 -8.39
N LYS A 5 -2.64 12.70 -8.57
CA LYS A 5 -1.73 13.23 -9.60
C LYS A 5 -2.29 13.07 -11.01
N VAL A 6 -2.91 11.93 -11.32
CA VAL A 6 -3.56 11.69 -12.61
C VAL A 6 -4.73 12.64 -12.80
N LYS A 7 -5.59 12.82 -11.77
CA LYS A 7 -6.69 13.78 -11.76
C LYS A 7 -6.20 15.19 -12.09
N GLU A 8 -5.16 15.67 -11.42
CA GLU A 8 -4.57 17.01 -11.69
C GLU A 8 -4.03 17.12 -13.12
N ASN A 9 -3.40 16.06 -13.64
CA ASN A 9 -2.85 16.05 -14.99
C ASN A 9 -3.89 15.91 -16.11
N THR A 10 -5.15 15.59 -15.79
CA THR A 10 -6.20 15.47 -16.81
C THR A 10 -6.59 16.81 -17.43
N ASN A 11 -6.25 17.95 -16.80
CA ASN A 11 -6.62 19.30 -17.26
C ASN A 11 -8.10 19.42 -17.64
N GLU A 12 -8.99 18.86 -16.81
CA GLU A 12 -10.46 18.88 -17.02
C GLU A 12 -10.94 18.14 -18.29
N ASN A 13 -10.09 17.31 -18.90
CA ASN A 13 -10.50 16.47 -20.02
C ASN A 13 -11.51 15.42 -19.55
N TYR A 14 -12.76 15.59 -19.98
CA TYR A 14 -13.88 14.75 -19.58
C TYR A 14 -13.69 13.25 -19.88
N ASP A 15 -13.13 12.92 -21.04
CA ASP A 15 -12.91 11.52 -21.43
C ASP A 15 -11.86 10.85 -20.55
N LEU A 16 -10.80 11.59 -20.18
CA LEU A 16 -9.77 11.09 -19.26
C LEU A 16 -10.29 10.98 -17.83
N LEU A 17 -11.09 11.95 -17.38
CA LEU A 17 -11.74 11.92 -16.08
C LEU A 17 -12.71 10.74 -15.96
N LYS A 18 -13.48 10.45 -17.01
CA LYS A 18 -14.38 9.29 -17.03
C LYS A 18 -13.60 7.97 -16.92
N LYS A 19 -12.51 7.82 -17.67
CA LYS A 19 -11.62 6.65 -17.54
C LYS A 19 -11.01 6.52 -16.14
N LEU A 20 -10.72 7.65 -15.48
CA LEU A 20 -10.25 7.64 -14.11
C LEU A 20 -11.35 7.19 -13.14
N GLU A 21 -12.55 7.77 -13.24
CA GLU A 21 -13.73 7.43 -12.42
C GLU A 21 -14.08 5.93 -12.50
N ASP A 22 -13.94 5.32 -13.69
CA ASP A 22 -14.17 3.89 -13.92
C ASP A 22 -13.18 2.99 -13.14
N ILE A 23 -12.00 3.50 -12.77
CA ILE A 23 -10.98 2.78 -11.99
C ILE A 23 -11.09 3.12 -10.51
N VAL A 24 -11.20 4.41 -10.19
CA VAL A 24 -11.28 4.93 -8.84
C VAL A 24 -12.15 6.19 -8.83
N PRO A 25 -13.16 6.28 -7.94
CA PRO A 25 -14.00 7.47 -7.88
C PRO A 25 -13.16 8.73 -7.65
N ILE A 26 -13.39 9.78 -8.43
CA ILE A 26 -12.67 11.05 -8.35
C ILE A 26 -12.79 11.63 -6.95
N LYS A 27 -13.96 11.48 -6.31
CA LYS A 27 -14.19 11.91 -4.92
C LYS A 27 -13.30 11.20 -3.89
N SER A 28 -12.77 10.03 -4.22
CA SER A 28 -11.86 9.26 -3.36
C SER A 28 -10.39 9.66 -3.57
N CYS A 29 -10.09 10.57 -4.50
CA CYS A 29 -8.73 11.07 -4.71
C CYS A 29 -8.30 11.98 -3.56
N VAL A 30 -7.34 11.51 -2.77
CA VAL A 30 -6.75 12.26 -1.64
C VAL A 30 -5.50 13.02 -2.05
N ASN A 31 -5.40 14.28 -1.60
CA ASN A 31 -4.23 15.14 -1.83
C ASN A 31 -3.02 14.60 -1.03
N PRO A 32 -1.93 14.21 -1.71
CA PRO A 32 -0.68 13.82 -1.06
C PRO A 32 -0.18 14.74 0.04
N ASP A 33 -0.18 16.04 -0.26
CA ASP A 33 0.53 17.05 0.54
C ASP A 33 -0.26 17.39 1.80
N GLN A 34 -1.51 16.91 1.87
CA GLN A 34 -2.42 17.07 2.99
C GLN A 34 -2.76 15.72 3.66
N THR A 35 -2.06 14.64 3.31
CA THR A 35 -2.29 13.30 3.86
C THR A 35 -1.02 12.75 4.50
N GLY A 36 -1.10 12.33 5.76
CA GLY A 36 -0.03 11.62 6.46
C GLY A 36 -0.34 10.12 6.56
N ILE A 37 0.69 9.28 6.44
CA ILE A 37 0.59 7.84 6.65
C ILE A 37 1.32 7.49 7.93
N TYR A 38 0.70 6.67 8.76
CA TYR A 38 1.21 6.26 10.05
C TYR A 38 1.05 4.75 10.22
N GLN A 39 1.97 4.15 10.97
CA GLN A 39 1.86 2.78 11.47
C GLN A 39 1.78 2.81 12.99
N ILE A 40 1.12 1.80 13.55
CA ILE A 40 1.05 1.57 14.99
C ILE A 40 1.63 0.19 15.24
N ASP A 41 2.58 0.08 16.18
CA ASP A 41 3.14 -1.21 16.56
C ASP A 41 2.30 -1.92 17.63
N ASP A 42 2.70 -3.14 17.98
CA ASP A 42 2.01 -3.96 18.98
C ASP A 42 2.06 -3.39 20.41
N ASN A 43 2.95 -2.42 20.66
CA ASN A 43 3.03 -1.68 21.92
C ASN A 43 2.16 -0.41 21.90
N GLY A 44 1.47 -0.13 20.80
CA GLY A 44 0.66 1.07 20.60
C GLY A 44 1.46 2.32 20.24
N ALA A 45 2.75 2.20 19.92
CA ALA A 45 3.56 3.32 19.50
C ALA A 45 3.26 3.71 18.05
N VAL A 46 3.10 5.01 17.79
CA VAL A 46 2.73 5.56 16.48
C VAL A 46 3.95 6.13 15.77
N PHE A 47 4.18 5.68 14.54
CA PHE A 47 5.30 6.13 13.70
C PHE A 47 4.79 6.65 12.37
N SER A 48 5.30 7.80 11.91
CA SER A 48 5.01 8.28 10.56
C SER A 48 5.81 7.47 9.55
N ILE A 49 5.14 6.97 8.51
CA ILE A 49 5.81 6.29 7.40
C ILE A 49 6.20 7.34 6.37
N LYS A 50 7.49 7.44 6.08
CA LYS A 50 7.98 8.30 5.01
C LYS A 50 7.55 7.73 3.66
N SER A 51 7.00 8.60 2.82
CA SER A 51 6.80 8.29 1.40
C SER A 51 7.98 8.82 0.60
N GLU A 52 8.60 7.99 -0.23
CA GLU A 52 9.55 8.43 -1.25
C GLU A 52 8.90 8.38 -2.63
N ARG A 53 9.01 9.46 -3.41
CA ARG A 53 8.37 9.58 -4.75
C ARG A 53 6.86 9.29 -4.76
N GLY A 54 6.19 9.36 -3.61
CA GLY A 54 4.77 9.06 -3.45
C GLY A 54 4.43 7.57 -3.33
N LEU A 55 5.44 6.74 -3.09
CA LEU A 55 5.29 5.35 -2.68
C LEU A 55 5.61 5.23 -1.19
N ILE A 56 4.83 4.43 -0.49
CA ILE A 56 5.15 4.01 0.88
C ILE A 56 6.38 3.11 0.76
N LEU A 57 7.39 3.33 1.60
CA LEU A 57 8.57 2.47 1.58
C LEU A 57 8.18 1.03 1.93
N ASP A 58 8.80 0.07 1.24
CA ASP A 58 8.46 -1.34 1.39
C ASP A 58 8.93 -1.93 2.72
N ASN A 59 9.83 -1.25 3.44
CA ASN A 59 10.33 -1.66 4.75
C ASN A 59 9.46 -1.18 5.93
N ASN A 60 8.14 -1.09 5.73
CA ASN A 60 7.19 -0.76 6.78
C ASN A 60 6.80 -2.02 7.57
N PHE A 61 6.28 -1.82 8.78
CA PHE A 61 5.92 -2.91 9.69
C PHE A 61 5.01 -3.96 9.03
N LEU A 62 3.98 -3.53 8.31
CA LEU A 62 3.04 -4.43 7.64
C LEU A 62 3.75 -5.34 6.62
N ASN A 63 4.57 -4.76 5.75
CA ASN A 63 5.26 -5.54 4.73
C ASN A 63 6.28 -6.51 5.34
N THR A 64 7.02 -6.07 6.37
CA THR A 64 7.93 -6.96 7.11
C THR A 64 7.16 -8.10 7.77
N SER A 65 6.04 -7.83 8.43
CA SER A 65 5.22 -8.90 9.02
C SER A 65 4.65 -9.88 7.98
N LEU A 66 4.30 -9.40 6.78
CA LEU A 66 3.86 -10.27 5.69
C LEU A 66 4.99 -11.15 5.15
N GLU A 67 6.21 -10.61 5.04
CA GLU A 67 7.40 -11.35 4.65
C GLU A 67 7.73 -12.44 5.66
N ASP A 68 7.84 -12.08 6.95
CA ASP A 68 8.10 -13.02 8.05
C ASP A 68 7.05 -14.15 8.09
N THR A 69 5.77 -13.81 7.87
CA THR A 69 4.69 -14.80 7.86
C THR A 69 4.80 -15.77 6.68
N ASN A 70 5.21 -15.27 5.50
CA ASN A 70 5.42 -16.12 4.33
C ASN A 70 6.59 -17.08 4.55
N ASP A 71 7.67 -16.60 5.16
CA ASP A 71 8.84 -17.43 5.48
C ASP A 71 8.47 -18.54 6.48
N LEU A 72 7.77 -18.20 7.56
CA LEU A 72 7.25 -19.18 8.51
C LEU A 72 6.32 -20.20 7.84
N PHE A 73 5.49 -19.76 6.89
CA PHE A 73 4.60 -20.66 6.17
C PHE A 73 5.39 -21.65 5.28
N ASN A 74 6.45 -21.19 4.62
CA ASN A 74 7.34 -22.06 3.83
C ASN A 74 8.03 -23.10 4.71
N GLU A 75 8.55 -22.71 5.88
CA GLU A 75 9.17 -23.65 6.83
C GLU A 75 8.17 -24.73 7.29
N LEU A 76 6.91 -24.35 7.53
CA LEU A 76 5.87 -25.30 7.89
C LEU A 76 5.51 -26.25 6.74
N LEU A 77 5.52 -25.77 5.49
CA LEU A 77 5.30 -26.60 4.32
C LEU A 77 6.40 -27.66 4.18
N ASP A 78 7.66 -27.27 4.35
CA ASP A 78 8.79 -28.20 4.27
C ASP A 78 8.65 -29.34 5.29
N ILE A 79 8.31 -29.02 6.54
CA ILE A 79 8.06 -30.02 7.60
C ILE A 79 6.87 -30.92 7.24
N ALA A 80 5.80 -30.35 6.69
CA ALA A 80 4.63 -31.12 6.29
C ALA A 80 4.94 -32.10 5.14
N GLU A 81 5.81 -31.73 4.20
CA GLU A 81 6.29 -32.64 3.15
C GLU A 81 7.14 -33.78 3.72
N GLU A 82 8.00 -33.51 4.71
CA GLU A 82 8.78 -34.55 5.38
C GLU A 82 7.91 -35.55 6.15
N CYS A 83 6.83 -35.09 6.78
CA CYS A 83 5.90 -35.96 7.51
C CYS A 83 5.10 -36.91 6.60
N ASN A 84 5.00 -36.58 5.30
CA ASN A 84 4.26 -37.36 4.30
C ASN A 84 5.17 -38.30 3.46
N LYS A 85 6.46 -38.43 3.84
CA LYS A 85 7.39 -39.41 3.28
C LYS A 85 7.42 -40.69 4.12
#